data_AF-A0A2H1JSP8-F1
#
_entry.id   AF-A0A2H1JSP8-F1
#
_cell.length_a   1.000
_cell.length_b   1.000
_cell.length_c   1.000
_cell.angle_alpha   90.00
_cell.angle_beta   90.00
_cell.angle_gamma   90.00
#
_symmetry.space_group_name_H-M   'P 1'
#
loop_
_entity.id
_entity.type
_entity.pdbx_description
1 polymer ?
#
loop_
_entity_poly.entity_id
_entity_poly.type
_entity_poly.pdbx_seq_one_letter_code
_entity_poly.pdbx_strand_id
1 'polypeptide(L)' 'MSNIATTKRSRNSASFADVIVFIFSFALVVFGLYLFGAGFYGATGTQFWLFWAGLLSACFAFIVPMIYHWVSDRP' A
#
# COMPACT_ATOMS: atom_id res chain seq x y z
N MET A 1 30.08 36.20 -0.50
CA MET A 1 28.60 36.21 -0.51
C MET A 1 28.11 35.11 -1.43
N SER A 2 27.11 34.37 -0.95
CA SER A 2 26.69 33.03 -1.36
C SER A 2 26.12 32.94 -2.78
N ASN A 3 26.63 32.02 -3.59
CA ASN A 3 25.89 31.44 -4.72
C ASN A 3 25.48 29.99 -4.39
N ILE A 4 24.78 29.83 -3.27
CA ILE A 4 23.95 28.65 -3.06
C ILE A 4 22.53 29.10 -3.41
N ALA A 5 22.31 29.33 -4.71
CA ALA A 5 20.97 29.18 -5.26
C ALA A 5 20.69 27.67 -5.31
N THR A 6 20.56 27.05 -4.13
CA THR A 6 19.74 25.86 -4.01
C THR A 6 18.35 26.33 -4.35
N THR A 7 18.01 26.33 -5.64
CA THR A 7 16.64 26.08 -6.06
C THR A 7 16.28 24.78 -5.37
N LYS A 8 15.68 24.90 -4.18
CA LYS A 8 14.88 23.84 -3.59
C LYS A 8 13.93 23.51 -4.71
N ARG A 9 14.21 22.43 -5.44
CA ARG A 9 13.24 21.86 -6.36
C ARG A 9 12.11 21.46 -5.43
N SER A 10 11.15 22.38 -5.26
CA SER A 10 9.84 22.08 -4.75
C SER A 10 9.27 21.14 -5.79
N ARG A 11 9.66 19.85 -5.71
CA ARG A 11 8.95 18.77 -6.35
C ARG A 11 7.71 18.55 -5.48
N ASN A 12 6.89 19.60 -5.39
CA ASN A 12 5.52 19.52 -4.93
C ASN A 12 4.72 18.86 -6.04
N SER A 13 4.99 17.58 -6.22
CA SER A 13 4.19 16.72 -7.07
C SER A 13 4.32 15.38 -6.39
N ALA A 14 3.44 15.13 -5.40
CA ALA A 14 3.03 13.77 -5.14
C ALA A 14 2.73 13.19 -6.52
N SER A 15 3.57 12.26 -6.97
CA SER A 15 3.49 11.78 -8.33
C SER A 15 2.09 11.19 -8.50
N PHE A 16 1.47 11.38 -9.66
CA PHE A 16 0.19 10.71 -9.94
C PHE A 16 0.29 9.19 -9.68
N ALA A 17 1.48 8.62 -9.90
CA ALA A 17 1.78 7.24 -9.58
C ALA A 17 1.82 6.95 -8.06
N ASP A 18 2.32 7.85 -7.22
CA ASP A 18 2.25 7.72 -5.75
C ASP A 18 0.78 7.66 -5.27
N VAL A 19 -0.09 8.46 -5.90
CA VAL A 19 -1.53 8.47 -5.59
C VAL A 19 -2.19 7.15 -5.97
N ILE A 20 -1.87 6.58 -7.13
CA ILE A 20 -2.40 5.27 -7.56
C ILE A 20 -1.94 4.17 -6.60
N VAL A 21 -0.65 4.15 -6.25
CA VAL A 21 -0.07 3.17 -5.33
C VAL A 21 -0.74 3.26 -3.96
N PHE A 22 -0.94 4.49 -3.47
CA PHE A 22 -1.69 4.72 -2.23
C PHE A 22 -3.12 4.17 -2.30
N ILE A 23 -3.88 4.49 -3.36
CA ILE A 23 -5.26 4.00 -3.53
C ILE A 23 -5.30 2.47 -3.58
N PHE A 24 -4.37 1.85 -4.29
CA PHE A 24 -4.29 0.39 -4.41
C PHE A 24 -3.94 -0.28 -3.08
N SER A 25 -2.92 0.24 -2.37
CA SER A 25 -2.58 -0.21 -1.02
C SER A 25 -3.74 -0.05 -0.06
N PHE A 26 -4.41 1.09 -0.10
CA PHE A 26 -5.56 1.34 0.76
C PHE A 26 -6.70 0.36 0.46
N ALA A 27 -7.00 0.09 -0.81
CA ALA A 27 -7.98 -0.91 -1.21
C ALA A 27 -7.62 -2.32 -0.70
N LEU A 28 -6.34 -2.71 -0.76
CA LEU A 28 -5.86 -3.99 -0.21
C LEU A 28 -6.01 -4.09 1.31
N VAL A 29 -5.82 -2.98 2.03
CA VAL A 29 -6.09 -2.93 3.49
C VAL A 29 -7.58 -3.14 3.75
N VAL A 30 -8.44 -2.39 3.08
CA VAL A 30 -9.91 -2.50 3.24
C VAL A 30 -10.38 -3.92 2.88
N PHE A 31 -9.85 -4.49 1.81
CA PHE A 31 -10.14 -5.86 1.40
C PHE A 31 -9.66 -6.89 2.42
N GLY A 32 -8.46 -6.73 2.98
CA GLY A 32 -7.96 -7.58 4.06
C GLY A 32 -8.85 -7.50 5.31
N LEU A 33 -9.28 -6.29 5.68
CA LEU A 33 -10.19 -6.07 6.81
C LEU A 33 -11.57 -6.71 6.57
N TYR A 34 -12.08 -6.61 5.35
CA TYR A 34 -13.31 -7.30 4.94
C TYR A 34 -13.18 -8.82 5.04
N LEU A 35 -12.07 -9.40 4.55
CA LEU A 35 -11.81 -10.84 4.65
C LEU A 35 -11.67 -11.29 6.10
N PHE A 36 -11.05 -10.49 6.97
CA PHE A 36 -11.03 -10.79 8.41
C PHE A 36 -12.43 -10.79 9.01
N GLY A 37 -13.26 -9.79 8.70
CA GLY A 37 -14.66 -9.77 9.11
C GLY A 37 -15.42 -11.00 8.62
N ALA A 38 -15.26 -11.35 7.34
CA ALA A 38 -15.84 -12.57 6.77
C ALA A 38 -15.28 -13.85 7.43
N GLY A 39 -14.03 -13.84 7.91
CA GLY A 39 -13.44 -14.94 8.67
C GLY A 39 -14.11 -15.17 10.03
N PHE A 40 -14.61 -14.11 10.68
CA PHE A 40 -15.30 -14.23 11.97
C PHE A 40 -16.78 -14.57 11.84
N TYR A 41 -17.45 -14.08 10.79
CA TYR A 41 -18.90 -14.25 10.58
C TYR A 41 -19.27 -15.25 9.47
N GLY A 42 -18.29 -15.81 8.78
CA GLY A 42 -18.47 -16.66 7.60
C GLY A 42 -18.86 -18.10 7.91
N ALA A 43 -19.28 -18.81 6.86
CA ALA A 43 -19.72 -20.20 6.93
C ALA A 43 -18.65 -21.12 7.56
N THR A 44 -19.10 -22.05 8.38
CA THR A 44 -18.27 -23.05 9.06
C THR A 44 -17.39 -23.78 8.05
N GLY A 45 -16.07 -23.77 8.29
CA GLY A 45 -15.06 -24.37 7.40
C GLY A 45 -14.34 -23.39 6.45
N THR A 46 -14.92 -22.22 6.15
CA THR A 46 -14.25 -21.19 5.32
C THR A 46 -13.46 -20.16 6.14
N GLN A 47 -13.78 -20.06 7.43
CA GLN A 47 -13.23 -19.09 8.38
C GLN A 47 -11.70 -19.09 8.43
N PHE A 48 -11.09 -20.29 8.46
CA PHE A 48 -9.64 -20.46 8.46
C PHE A 48 -9.00 -19.87 7.20
N TRP A 49 -9.54 -20.18 6.03
CA TRP A 49 -9.05 -19.68 4.75
C TRP A 49 -9.21 -18.16 4.61
N LEU A 50 -10.37 -17.63 5.04
CA LEU A 50 -10.66 -16.20 5.00
C LEU A 50 -9.72 -15.41 5.92
N PHE A 51 -9.40 -15.95 7.10
CA PHE A 51 -8.42 -15.34 8.00
C PHE A 51 -7.03 -15.25 7.35
N TRP A 52 -6.52 -16.36 6.78
CA TRP A 52 -5.22 -16.35 6.11
C TRP A 52 -5.19 -15.48 4.86
N ALA A 53 -6.28 -15.44 4.10
CA ALA A 53 -6.41 -14.56 2.94
C ALA A 53 -6.40 -13.07 3.35
N GLY A 54 -7.09 -12.72 4.45
CA GLY A 54 -7.07 -11.37 5.01
C GLY A 54 -5.68 -10.96 5.48
N LEU A 55 -4.97 -11.87 6.17
CA LEU A 55 -3.59 -11.65 6.61
C LEU A 55 -2.65 -11.44 5.43
N LEU A 56 -2.75 -12.28 4.41
CA LEU A 56 -1.93 -12.18 3.22
C LEU A 56 -2.20 -10.87 2.45
N SER A 57 -3.47 -10.49 2.30
CA SER A 57 -3.86 -9.21 1.68
C SER A 57 -3.31 -8.02 2.44
N ALA A 58 -3.36 -8.05 3.78
CA ALA A 58 -2.79 -6.99 4.61
C ALA A 58 -1.27 -6.89 4.41
N CYS A 59 -0.55 -8.01 4.37
CA CYS A 59 0.89 -8.01 4.05
C CYS A 59 1.19 -7.38 2.69
N PHE A 60 0.41 -7.72 1.65
CA PHE A 60 0.58 -7.14 0.32
C PHE A 60 0.34 -5.64 0.29
N ALA A 61 -0.61 -5.12 1.08
CA ALA A 61 -0.87 -3.69 1.14
C ALA A 61 0.36 -2.86 1.53
N PHE A 62 1.25 -3.41 2.36
CA PHE A 62 2.51 -2.78 2.78
C PHE A 62 3.70 -3.10 1.85
N ILE A 63 3.71 -4.28 1.23
CA ILE A 63 4.76 -4.68 0.29
C ILE A 63 4.69 -3.87 -1.02
N VAL A 64 3.49 -3.63 -1.55
CA VAL A 64 3.29 -2.92 -2.81
C VAL A 64 3.95 -1.53 -2.85
N PRO A 65 3.74 -0.63 -1.86
CA PRO A 65 4.36 0.69 -1.86
C PRO A 65 5.86 0.60 -1.62
N MET A 66 6.32 -0.36 -0.80
CA MET A 66 7.74 -0.58 -0.57
C MET A 66 8.48 -1.00 -1.85
N ILE A 67 7.92 -1.93 -2.63
CA ILE A 67 8.49 -2.34 -3.92
C ILE A 67 8.42 -1.19 -4.92
N TYR A 68 7.32 -0.45 -4.97
CA TYR A 68 7.17 0.68 -5.89
C TYR A 68 8.25 1.74 -5.66
N HIS A 69 8.47 2.16 -4.42
CA HIS A 69 9.56 3.09 -4.08
C HIS A 69 10.93 2.47 -4.42
N TRP A 70 11.17 1.21 -4.08
CA TRP A 70 12.45 0.55 -4.39
C TRP A 70 12.75 0.43 -5.88
N VAL A 71 11.73 0.32 -6.75
CA VAL A 71 11.90 0.31 -8.20
C VAL A 71 12.01 1.73 -8.75
N SER A 72 11.19 2.66 -8.28
CA SER A 72 11.16 4.06 -8.76
C SER A 72 12.35 4.89 -8.29
N ASP A 73 12.98 4.54 -7.17
CA ASP A 73 14.13 5.22 -6.59
C ASP A 73 15.47 4.71 -7.17
N ARG A 74 15.44 3.72 -8.07
CA ARG A 74 16.63 3.28 -8.81
C ARG A 74 17.03 4.34 -9.84
N PRO A 75 18.31 4.72 -9.91
CA PRO A 75 18.83 5.75 -10.82
C PRO A 75 18.75 5.35 -12.29
#